data_AF-A0A1L5FC08-F1
#
_entry.id   AF-A0A1L5FC08-F1
#
_cell.length_a   1.000
_cell.length_b   1.000
_cell.length_c   1.000
_cell.angle_alpha   90.00
_cell.angle_beta   90.00
_cell.angle_gamma   90.00
#
_symmetry.space_group_name_H-M   'P 1'
#
loop_
_entity.id
_entity.type
_entity.pdbx_description
1 polymer ?
#
loop_
_entity_poly.entity_id
_entity_poly.type
_entity_poly.pdbx_seq_one_letter_code
_entity_poly.pdbx_strand_id
1 'polypeptide(L)'
;MYRLKKSNIERVVLSETARDDLLSSGFELLVSKKEESGNVKPLEEMTIEELRDYAKEKAIDVGKSTSISGILEKIKEHEIE
;
A
#
# COMPACT_ATOMS: atom_id res chain seq x y z
N MET A 1 17.27 12.80 -10.89
CA MET A 1 15.97 13.53 -10.88
C MET A 1 15.08 12.85 -9.88
N TYR A 2 14.65 13.59 -8.86
CA TYR A 2 13.80 13.14 -7.77
C TYR A 2 12.43 13.79 -7.92
N ARG A 3 11.36 12.99 -7.87
CA ARG A 3 9.99 13.49 -7.83
C ARG A 3 9.51 13.37 -6.40
N LEU A 4 8.91 14.41 -5.86
CA LEU A 4 8.34 14.38 -4.53
C LEU A 4 6.89 14.89 -4.56
N LYS A 5 6.05 14.37 -3.67
CA LYS A 5 4.64 14.75 -3.57
C LYS A 5 4.29 15.16 -2.14
N LYS A 6 3.48 16.20 -2.01
CA LYS A 6 2.87 16.60 -0.75
C LYS A 6 1.42 16.97 -1.00
N SER A 7 0.49 16.15 -0.51
CA SER A 7 -0.94 16.28 -0.77
C SER A 7 -1.25 16.32 -2.27
N ASN A 8 -1.55 17.50 -2.83
CA ASN A 8 -1.87 17.72 -4.24
C ASN A 8 -0.78 18.48 -5.02
N ILE A 9 0.42 18.58 -4.45
CA ILE A 9 1.56 19.30 -5.03
C ILE A 9 2.64 18.29 -5.37
N GLU A 10 3.08 18.30 -6.62
CA GLU A 10 4.21 17.52 -7.10
C GLU A 10 5.39 18.45 -7.42
N ARG A 11 6.57 18.08 -6.92
CA ARG A 11 7.83 18.82 -7.08
C ARG A 11 8.86 17.90 -7.71
N VAL A 12 9.51 18.37 -8.77
CA VAL A 12 10.60 17.62 -9.40
C VAL A 12 11.90 18.38 -9.24
N VAL A 13 12.89 17.73 -8.63
CA VAL A 13 14.20 18.31 -8.34
C VAL A 13 15.31 17.45 -8.91
N LEU A 14 16.46 18.06 -9.19
CA LEU A 14 17.63 17.36 -9.74
C LEU A 14 18.74 17.19 -8.71
N SER A 15 18.73 17.98 -7.63
CA SER A 15 19.74 17.97 -6.57
C SER A 15 19.26 17.17 -5.36
N GLU A 16 20.19 16.46 -4.74
CA GLU A 16 19.97 15.72 -3.49
C GLU A 16 19.69 16.65 -2.32
N THR A 17 20.35 17.81 -2.26
CA THR A 17 20.08 18.81 -1.21
C THR A 17 18.63 19.29 -1.26
N ALA A 18 18.11 19.58 -2.45
CA ALA A 18 16.73 20.00 -2.63
C ALA A 18 15.72 18.88 -2.34
N ARG A 19 16.12 17.61 -2.53
CA ARG A 19 15.31 16.45 -2.14
C ARG A 19 15.19 16.41 -0.61
N ASP A 20 16.30 16.47 0.11
CA ASP A 20 16.33 16.37 1.57
C ASP A 20 15.57 17.52 2.26
N ASP A 21 15.70 18.76 1.77
CA ASP A 21 14.90 19.90 2.25
C ASP A 21 13.39 19.65 2.09
N LEU A 22 12.98 19.09 0.94
CA LEU A 22 11.59 18.79 0.66
C LEU A 22 11.09 17.60 1.49
N LEU A 23 11.92 16.58 1.70
CA LEU A 23 11.61 15.47 2.61
C LEU A 23 11.38 15.97 4.04
N SER A 24 12.25 16.86 4.53
CA SER A 24 12.12 17.47 5.86
C SER A 24 10.88 18.36 5.98
N SER A 25 10.49 19.02 4.89
CA SER A 25 9.22 19.76 4.79
C SER A 25 7.96 18.89 4.74
N GLY A 26 8.09 17.56 4.70
CA GLY A 26 6.98 16.62 4.62
C GLY A 26 6.49 16.35 3.20
N PHE A 27 7.37 16.43 2.20
CA PHE A 27 7.14 15.81 0.91
C PHE A 27 7.59 14.34 0.95
N GLU A 28 6.93 13.50 0.17
CA GLU A 28 7.23 12.08 0.04
C GLU A 28 7.92 11.81 -1.30
N LEU A 29 9.00 11.02 -1.30
CA LEU A 29 9.76 10.71 -2.52
C LEU A 29 8.99 9.73 -3.40
N LEU A 30 8.55 10.19 -4.57
CA LEU A 30 7.98 9.37 -5.63
C LEU A 30 9.12 8.72 -6.44
N VAL A 31 9.71 7.64 -5.91
CA VAL A 31 10.67 6.82 -6.66
C VAL A 31 9.93 6.13 -7.80
N SER A 32 10.24 6.53 -9.04
CA SER A 32 9.75 5.83 -10.23
C SER A 32 10.51 4.51 -10.40
N LYS A 33 9.97 3.43 -9.83
CA LYS A 33 9.58 2.17 -10.51
C LYS A 33 9.69 0.97 -9.56
N LYS A 34 8.50 0.40 -9.29
CA LYS A 34 8.15 -0.82 -8.56
C LYS A 34 8.26 -0.74 -7.03
N GLU A 35 7.15 -1.17 -6.41
CA GLU A 35 6.87 -1.37 -4.98
C GLU A 35 6.22 -0.20 -4.22
N GLU A 36 4.89 -0.36 -4.12
CA GLU A 36 4.07 -0.19 -2.91
C GLU A 36 4.26 1.05 -2.04
N SER A 37 3.44 2.06 -2.30
CA SER A 37 2.72 2.83 -1.27
C SER A 37 1.71 3.75 -1.96
N GLY A 38 0.85 3.14 -2.77
CA GLY A 38 -0.18 3.82 -3.54
C GLY A 38 -1.57 3.45 -3.05
N ASN A 39 -1.96 3.95 -1.87
CA ASN A 39 -3.37 4.16 -1.51
C ASN A 39 -4.34 3.00 -1.81
N VAL A 40 -3.93 1.79 -1.46
CA VAL A 40 -4.82 0.67 -1.16
C VAL A 40 -4.51 0.39 0.29
N LYS A 41 -5.49 0.53 1.20
CA LYS A 41 -5.25 0.14 2.60
C LYS A 41 -4.65 -1.26 2.57
N PRO A 42 -3.51 -1.51 3.22
CA PRO A 42 -3.00 -2.86 3.33
C PRO A 42 -4.16 -3.72 3.84
N LEU A 43 -4.30 -4.94 3.32
CA LEU A 43 -5.35 -5.85 3.76
C LEU A 43 -5.32 -5.99 5.31
N GLU A 44 -4.16 -5.81 5.92
CA GLU A 44 -3.91 -5.73 7.38
C GLU A 44 -4.67 -4.61 8.12
N GLU A 45 -5.07 -3.54 7.43
CA GLU A 45 -5.87 -2.43 7.93
C GLU A 45 -7.37 -2.52 7.54
N MET A 46 -7.77 -3.56 6.80
CA MET A 46 -9.18 -3.82 6.47
C MET A 46 -9.91 -4.53 7.61
N THR A 47 -11.22 -4.32 7.73
CA THR A 47 -12.04 -5.06 8.71
C THR A 47 -12.28 -6.50 8.24
N ILE A 48 -12.71 -7.35 9.17
CA ILE A 48 -13.10 -8.74 8.88
C ILE A 48 -14.11 -8.80 7.71
N GLU A 49 -15.05 -7.87 7.68
CA GLU A 49 -16.10 -7.81 6.65
C GLU A 49 -15.52 -7.49 5.27
N GLU A 50 -14.67 -6.46 5.18
CA GLU A 50 -14.01 -6.05 3.93
C GLU A 50 -13.08 -7.16 3.40
N LEU A 51 -12.35 -7.84 4.29
CA LEU A 51 -11.49 -8.95 3.91
C LEU A 51 -12.26 -10.16 3.41
N ARG A 52 -13.44 -10.44 3.98
CA ARG A 52 -14.32 -11.52 3.51
C ARG A 52 -14.93 -11.19 2.16
N ASP A 53 -15.30 -9.93 1.93
CA ASP A 53 -15.81 -9.49 0.64
C ASP A 53 -14.71 -9.60 -0.42
N TYR A 54 -13.51 -9.10 -0.12
CA TYR A 54 -12.33 -9.24 -0.99
C TYR A 54 -12.03 -10.70 -1.32
N ALA A 55 -12.00 -11.58 -0.32
CA ALA A 55 -11.80 -13.00 -0.52
C ALA A 55 -12.89 -13.61 -1.41
N LYS A 56 -14.15 -13.26 -1.19
CA LYS A 56 -15.28 -13.76 -1.97
C LYS A 56 -15.23 -13.29 -3.43
N GLU A 57 -14.88 -12.04 -3.69
CA GLU A 57 -14.67 -11.51 -5.04
C GLU A 57 -13.55 -12.25 -5.78
N LYS A 58 -12.50 -12.64 -5.04
CA LYS A 58 -11.37 -13.40 -5.54
C LYS A 58 -11.60 -14.93 -5.53
N ALA A 59 -12.79 -15.39 -5.13
CA ALA A 59 -13.14 -16.80 -4.95
C ALA A 59 -12.19 -17.58 -4.01
N ILE A 60 -11.65 -16.89 -3.00
CA ILE A 60 -10.77 -17.43 -1.96
C ILE A 60 -11.63 -17.94 -0.80
N ASP A 61 -11.47 -19.22 -0.44
CA ASP A 61 -12.14 -19.79 0.72
C ASP A 61 -11.38 -19.44 2.01
N VAL A 62 -11.95 -18.53 2.79
CA VAL A 62 -11.41 -18.11 4.09
C VAL A 62 -11.80 -19.06 5.23
N GLY A 63 -12.53 -20.14 4.93
CA GLY A 63 -12.97 -21.16 5.87
C GLY A 63 -13.69 -20.61 7.09
N LYS A 64 -13.31 -21.12 8.28
CA LYS A 64 -13.82 -20.69 9.59
C LYS A 64 -13.02 -19.55 10.21
N SER A 65 -12.11 -18.91 9.47
CA SER A 65 -11.31 -17.81 10.00
C SER A 65 -12.22 -16.63 10.34
N THR A 66 -12.37 -16.35 11.63
CA THR A 66 -13.13 -15.20 12.16
C THR A 66 -12.24 -14.03 12.54
N SER A 67 -10.92 -14.16 12.39
CA SER A 67 -9.93 -13.15 12.76
C SER A 67 -9.28 -12.56 11.51
N ILE A 68 -9.01 -11.26 11.52
CA ILE A 68 -8.37 -10.52 10.41
C ILE A 68 -7.11 -11.27 9.94
N SER A 69 -6.21 -11.62 10.85
CA SER A 69 -4.96 -12.33 10.55
C SER A 69 -5.19 -13.67 9.85
N GLY A 70 -6.17 -14.47 10.29
CA GLY A 70 -6.44 -15.78 9.70
C GLY A 70 -7.11 -15.70 8.32
N ILE A 71 -7.82 -14.62 8.03
CA ILE A 71 -8.39 -14.35 6.71
C ILE A 71 -7.30 -13.87 5.76
N LEU A 72 -6.43 -12.98 6.24
CA LEU A 72 -5.28 -12.47 5.49
C LEU A 72 -4.32 -13.56 5.09
N GLU A 73 -4.03 -14.49 5.99
CA GLU A 73 -3.15 -15.62 5.70
C GLU A 73 -3.68 -16.44 4.53
N LYS A 74 -5.00 -16.71 4.49
CA LYS A 74 -5.65 -17.41 3.37
C LYS A 74 -5.58 -16.63 2.06
N ILE A 75 -5.78 -15.32 2.12
CA ILE A 75 -5.69 -14.45 0.94
C ILE A 75 -4.26 -14.41 0.40
N LYS A 76 -3.28 -14.20 1.29
CA LYS A 76 -1.86 -14.17 0.94
C LYS A 76 -1.40 -15.53 0.40
N GLU A 77 -1.83 -16.64 1.00
CA GLU A 77 -1.52 -18.01 0.54
C GLU A 77 -2.01 -18.24 -0.89
N HIS A 78 -3.22 -17.77 -1.23
CA HIS A 78 -3.78 -17.91 -2.57
C HIS A 78 -3.12 -16.99 -3.62
N GLU A 79 -2.58 -15.83 -3.25
CA GLU A 79 -1.87 -14.94 -4.21
C GLU A 79 -0.45 -15.42 -4.54
N ILE A 80 0.07 -16.41 -3.81
CA ILE A 80 1.43 -16.95 -4.00
C ILE A 80 1.44 -18.17 -4.95
N GLU A 81 0.29 -18.76 -5.28
CA GLU A 81 0.12 -19.88 -6.23
C GLU A 81 -0.08 -19.44 -7.69
#